data_AF-A0A968NR33-F1
#
_entry.id   AF-A0A968NR33-F1
#
_cell.length_a   1.000
_cell.length_b   1.000
_cell.length_c   1.000
_cell.angle_alpha   90.00
_cell.angle_beta   90.00
_cell.angle_gamma   90.00
#
_symmetry.space_group_name_H-M   'P 1'
#
loop_
_entity.id
_entity.type
_entity.pdbx_description
1 polymer ?
#
loop_
_entity_poly.entity_id
_entity_poly.type
_entity_poly.pdbx_seq_one_letter_code
_entity_poly.pdbx_strand_id
1 'polypeptide(L)'
;MLNRADWAISLRPFPKPSMVGQGNPRRAEARRLIADWSQRVEDMQDRPRLDQAEQVAIPGDMASLQAAIAEASQIRPGRSLYPQARERIRDWTSQVQTMQDRPILDRARALALSGNLPAAIQTVESIASGRALSGEAQRDLRDWRTQIQGQTQLQQAYQAASSNTIAGLVSSIRIASQVSPNSSARAEADRLIEASSQSLLQTAQAQSQSDLSSAIDTAENIPSRSSAYDSAQSLIQEWRSRQEPAAPSSPSF
;
A
#
# COMPACT_ATOMS: atom_id res chain seq x y z
N MET A 1 -24.32 -16.99 -54.38
CA MET A 1 -24.23 -15.74 -55.16
C MET A 1 -25.64 -15.17 -55.29
N LEU A 2 -25.98 -14.15 -54.51
CA LEU A 2 -27.24 -13.38 -54.58
C LEU A 2 -26.93 -12.04 -53.89
N ASN A 3 -26.27 -11.15 -54.62
CA ASN A 3 -26.79 -10.02 -55.38
C ASN A 3 -26.92 -8.76 -54.51
N ARG A 4 -26.05 -7.79 -54.81
CA ARG A 4 -25.93 -6.47 -54.19
C ARG A 4 -27.07 -5.58 -54.68
N ALA A 5 -28.26 -5.70 -54.12
CA ALA A 5 -29.31 -4.69 -54.26
C ALA A 5 -30.45 -5.01 -53.30
N ASP A 6 -30.43 -4.45 -52.09
CA ASP A 6 -31.66 -4.22 -51.30
C ASP A 6 -31.38 -3.34 -50.08
N TRP A 7 -31.08 -2.06 -50.32
CA TRP A 7 -31.26 -1.01 -49.31
C TRP A 7 -31.35 0.36 -50.01
N ALA A 8 -32.45 0.52 -50.73
CA ALA A 8 -32.92 1.82 -51.21
C ALA A 8 -34.16 2.22 -50.42
N ILE A 9 -33.99 2.91 -49.30
CA ILE A 9 -35.05 3.76 -48.72
C ILE A 9 -34.45 5.13 -48.34
N SER A 10 -34.84 6.14 -49.14
CA SER A 10 -34.74 7.59 -48.92
C SER A 10 -33.39 8.33 -49.11
N LEU A 11 -32.99 8.45 -50.39
CA LEU A 11 -32.43 9.64 -51.08
C LEU A 11 -31.69 10.76 -50.29
N ARG A 12 -30.36 10.75 -50.37
CA ARG A 12 -29.52 11.86 -50.89
C ARG A 12 -28.38 11.27 -51.75
N PRO A 13 -28.00 11.89 -52.88
CA PRO A 13 -27.01 11.32 -53.80
C PRO A 13 -25.63 11.25 -53.13
N PHE A 14 -24.93 10.13 -53.29
CA PHE A 14 -23.50 10.01 -53.00
C PHE A 14 -22.73 11.09 -53.77
N PRO A 15 -22.09 12.08 -53.13
CA PRO A 15 -21.16 12.94 -53.84
C PRO A 15 -19.89 12.11 -54.09
N LYS A 16 -19.68 11.69 -55.34
CA LYS A 16 -18.38 11.12 -55.75
C LYS A 16 -17.32 12.22 -55.56
N PRO A 17 -16.21 11.96 -54.81
CA PRO A 17 -15.19 12.97 -54.52
C PRO A 17 -14.54 13.63 -55.75
N SER A 18 -14.71 13.01 -56.93
CA SER A 18 -14.08 13.36 -58.19
C SER A 18 -14.76 14.48 -58.99
N MET A 19 -15.90 15.04 -58.55
CA MET A 19 -16.67 16.02 -59.35
C MET A 19 -16.80 17.42 -58.73
N VAL A 20 -15.95 17.77 -57.76
CA VAL A 20 -16.02 19.07 -57.08
C VAL A 20 -14.64 19.75 -57.12
N GLY A 21 -14.49 20.76 -57.99
CA GLY A 21 -13.25 21.52 -58.19
C GLY A 21 -12.67 22.13 -56.89
N GLN A 22 -11.36 22.36 -56.86
CA GLN A 22 -10.55 22.61 -55.65
C GLN A 22 -11.04 23.75 -54.72
N GLY A 23 -11.86 24.69 -55.19
CA GLY A 23 -12.35 25.86 -54.43
C GLY A 23 -13.81 25.82 -53.93
N ASN A 24 -14.53 24.69 -54.02
CA ASN A 24 -15.97 24.67 -53.76
C ASN A 24 -16.34 24.31 -52.28
N PRO A 25 -17.11 25.15 -51.56
CA PRO A 25 -17.53 24.91 -50.17
C PRO A 25 -18.32 23.60 -49.97
N ARG A 26 -18.98 23.08 -51.02
CA ARG A 26 -19.69 21.80 -51.00
C ARG A 26 -18.76 20.58 -50.85
N ARG A 27 -17.44 20.73 -51.06
CA ARG A 27 -16.46 19.66 -50.81
C ARG A 27 -16.28 19.41 -49.31
N ALA A 28 -16.31 20.45 -48.50
CA ALA A 28 -16.26 20.32 -47.04
C ALA A 28 -17.53 19.61 -46.52
N GLU A 29 -18.70 19.97 -47.07
CA GLU A 29 -19.98 19.32 -46.77
C GLU A 29 -20.00 17.85 -47.22
N ALA A 30 -19.54 17.54 -48.44
CA ALA A 30 -19.45 16.18 -48.96
C ALA A 30 -18.52 15.29 -48.12
N ARG A 31 -17.37 15.83 -47.69
CA ARG A 31 -16.43 15.11 -46.79
C ARG A 31 -17.06 14.83 -45.43
N ARG A 32 -17.79 15.79 -44.85
CA ARG A 32 -18.52 15.59 -43.59
C ARG A 32 -19.58 14.50 -43.73
N LEU A 33 -20.38 14.53 -44.80
CA LEU A 33 -21.39 13.50 -45.05
C LEU A 33 -20.76 12.11 -45.22
N ILE A 34 -19.65 11.98 -45.95
CA ILE A 34 -18.94 10.69 -46.09
C ILE A 34 -18.44 10.19 -44.73
N ALA A 35 -17.89 11.08 -43.89
CA ALA A 35 -17.44 10.74 -42.54
C ALA A 35 -18.62 10.27 -41.67
N ASP A 36 -19.71 11.02 -41.64
CA ASP A 36 -20.93 10.69 -40.88
C ASP A 36 -21.54 9.36 -41.32
N TRP A 37 -21.60 9.10 -42.63
CA TRP A 37 -22.11 7.84 -43.17
C TRP A 37 -21.17 6.67 -42.88
N SER A 38 -19.86 6.87 -43.00
CA SER A 38 -18.87 5.84 -42.66
C SER A 38 -19.02 5.45 -41.19
N GLN A 39 -19.12 6.43 -40.29
CA GLN A 39 -19.33 6.21 -38.86
C GLN A 39 -20.62 5.43 -38.59
N ARG A 40 -21.75 5.78 -39.21
CA ARG A 40 -23.03 5.05 -39.03
C ARG A 40 -22.96 3.60 -39.49
N VAL A 41 -22.25 3.33 -40.59
CA VAL A 41 -22.06 1.96 -41.08
C VAL A 41 -21.19 1.17 -40.12
N GLU A 42 -20.14 1.78 -39.58
CA GLU A 42 -19.29 1.18 -38.55
C GLU A 42 -20.08 0.89 -37.26
N ASP A 43 -20.90 1.85 -36.79
CA ASP A 43 -21.79 1.65 -35.64
C ASP A 43 -22.75 0.48 -35.84
N MET A 44 -23.40 0.38 -37.01
CA MET A 44 -24.30 -0.73 -37.33
C MET A 44 -23.60 -2.10 -37.35
N GLN A 45 -22.29 -2.14 -37.64
CA GLN A 45 -21.50 -3.37 -37.65
C GLN A 45 -20.94 -3.73 -36.27
N ASP A 46 -20.49 -2.72 -35.52
CA ASP A 46 -19.76 -2.90 -34.26
C ASP A 46 -20.73 -3.00 -33.06
N ARG A 47 -21.92 -2.38 -33.14
CA ARG A 47 -22.95 -2.44 -32.09
C ARG A 47 -23.41 -3.86 -31.76
N PRO A 48 -23.85 -4.70 -32.70
CA PRO A 48 -24.29 -6.05 -32.38
C PRO A 48 -23.15 -6.92 -31.81
N ARG A 49 -21.89 -6.64 -32.19
CA ARG A 49 -20.72 -7.34 -31.63
C ARG A 49 -20.50 -6.97 -30.17
N LEU A 50 -20.61 -5.68 -29.85
CA LEU A 50 -20.52 -5.22 -28.48
C LEU A 50 -21.67 -5.76 -27.63
N ASP A 51 -22.91 -5.72 -28.14
CA ASP A 51 -24.08 -6.25 -27.45
C ASP A 51 -23.96 -7.78 -27.23
N GLN A 52 -23.41 -8.53 -28.21
CA GLN A 52 -23.10 -9.95 -28.07
C GLN A 52 -22.04 -10.19 -26.99
N ALA A 53 -20.96 -9.42 -26.99
CA ALA A 53 -19.91 -9.51 -25.97
C ALA A 53 -20.49 -9.28 -24.56
N GLU A 54 -21.37 -8.28 -24.42
CA GLU A 54 -22.06 -8.00 -23.16
C GLU A 54 -22.99 -9.14 -22.73
N GLN A 55 -23.73 -9.75 -23.66
CA GLN A 55 -24.57 -10.92 -23.38
C GLN A 55 -23.75 -12.13 -22.91
N VAL A 56 -22.64 -12.39 -23.58
CA VAL A 56 -21.72 -13.48 -23.22
C VAL A 56 -21.08 -13.22 -21.85
N ALA A 57 -20.92 -11.97 -21.43
CA ALA A 57 -20.40 -11.63 -20.11
C ALA A 57 -21.41 -11.81 -18.96
N ILE A 58 -22.72 -11.92 -19.23
CA ILE A 58 -23.79 -12.00 -18.20
C ILE A 58 -23.54 -13.09 -17.14
N PRO A 59 -23.12 -14.32 -17.49
CA PRO A 59 -22.87 -15.37 -16.50
C PRO A 59 -21.77 -15.01 -15.49
N GLY A 60 -20.85 -14.11 -15.88
CA GLY A 60 -19.80 -13.59 -15.01
C GLY A 60 -18.70 -14.58 -14.67
N ASP A 61 -18.72 -15.81 -15.17
CA ASP A 61 -17.64 -16.78 -14.96
C ASP A 61 -16.41 -16.47 -15.82
N MET A 62 -15.27 -17.08 -15.47
CA MET A 62 -13.99 -16.81 -16.13
C MET A 62 -14.02 -17.08 -17.64
N ALA A 63 -14.69 -18.14 -18.09
CA ALA A 63 -14.74 -18.49 -19.51
C ALA A 63 -15.62 -17.51 -20.28
N SER A 64 -16.79 -17.17 -19.73
CA SER A 64 -17.72 -16.18 -20.27
C SER A 64 -17.07 -14.79 -20.40
N LEU A 65 -16.37 -14.33 -19.36
CA LEU A 65 -15.67 -13.04 -19.40
C LEU A 65 -14.51 -13.03 -20.42
N GLN A 66 -13.76 -14.12 -20.55
CA GLN A 66 -12.70 -14.25 -21.56
C GLN A 66 -13.26 -14.22 -22.99
N ALA A 67 -14.38 -14.90 -23.23
CA ALA A 67 -15.07 -14.87 -24.52
C ALA A 67 -15.60 -13.47 -24.85
N ALA A 68 -16.19 -12.77 -23.87
CA ALA A 68 -16.65 -11.39 -24.02
C ALA A 68 -15.48 -10.43 -24.36
N ILE A 69 -14.34 -10.56 -23.68
CA ILE A 69 -13.12 -9.79 -23.99
C ILE A 69 -12.67 -10.06 -25.43
N ALA A 70 -12.65 -11.33 -25.86
CA ALA A 70 -12.25 -11.70 -27.21
C ALA A 70 -13.18 -11.07 -28.27
N GLU A 71 -14.49 -11.07 -28.04
CA GLU A 71 -15.46 -10.47 -28.96
C GLU A 71 -15.35 -8.93 -29.01
N ALA A 72 -15.32 -8.26 -27.85
CA ALA A 72 -15.17 -6.81 -27.79
C ALA A 72 -13.82 -6.32 -28.36
N SER A 73 -12.76 -7.14 -28.28
CA SER A 73 -11.43 -6.80 -28.82
C SER A 73 -11.41 -6.69 -30.36
N GLN A 74 -12.42 -7.20 -31.05
CA GLN A 74 -12.55 -7.11 -32.50
C GLN A 74 -12.89 -5.68 -32.97
N ILE A 75 -13.45 -4.85 -32.08
CA ILE A 75 -13.72 -3.44 -32.34
C ILE A 75 -12.38 -2.69 -32.33
N ARG A 76 -11.97 -2.18 -33.49
CA ARG A 76 -10.63 -1.65 -33.72
C ARG A 76 -10.47 -0.20 -33.21
N PRO A 77 -9.23 0.24 -32.90
CA PRO A 77 -8.96 1.66 -32.64
C PRO A 77 -9.40 2.53 -33.82
N GLY A 78 -9.96 3.71 -33.52
CA GLY A 78 -10.49 4.63 -34.53
C GLY A 78 -11.97 4.46 -34.85
N ARG A 79 -12.61 3.37 -34.37
CA ARG A 79 -14.06 3.18 -34.41
C ARG A 79 -14.76 4.00 -33.32
N SER A 80 -15.97 4.45 -33.61
CA SER A 80 -16.85 5.18 -32.69
C SER A 80 -17.14 4.42 -31.38
N LEU A 81 -17.38 3.10 -31.46
CA LEU A 81 -17.66 2.26 -30.28
C LEU A 81 -16.42 1.74 -29.55
N TYR A 82 -15.23 2.03 -30.07
CA TYR A 82 -13.98 1.57 -29.46
C TYR A 82 -13.79 2.01 -28.00
N PRO A 83 -14.11 3.25 -27.59
CA PRO A 83 -13.98 3.66 -26.19
C PRO A 83 -14.86 2.82 -25.25
N GLN A 84 -16.10 2.53 -25.66
CA GLN A 84 -17.02 1.68 -24.90
C GLN A 84 -16.50 0.24 -24.82
N ALA A 85 -16.06 -0.32 -25.95
CA ALA A 85 -15.48 -1.67 -25.98
C ALA A 85 -14.24 -1.79 -25.08
N ARG A 86 -13.38 -0.76 -25.07
CA ARG A 86 -12.18 -0.71 -24.21
C ARG A 86 -12.52 -0.65 -22.73
N GLU A 87 -13.55 0.10 -22.35
CA GLU A 87 -14.05 0.15 -20.98
C GLU A 87 -14.55 -1.23 -20.54
N ARG A 88 -15.41 -1.88 -21.34
CA ARG A 88 -15.89 -3.24 -21.06
C ARG A 88 -14.76 -4.25 -20.91
N ILE A 89 -13.79 -4.23 -21.82
CA ILE A 89 -12.61 -5.11 -21.76
C ILE A 89 -11.84 -4.87 -20.46
N ARG A 90 -11.67 -3.62 -20.03
CA ARG A 90 -10.97 -3.30 -18.77
C ARG A 90 -11.69 -3.90 -17.57
N ASP A 91 -13.02 -3.75 -17.52
CA ASP A 91 -13.83 -4.21 -16.40
C ASP A 91 -13.85 -5.74 -16.32
N TRP A 92 -14.07 -6.44 -17.44
CA TRP A 92 -14.04 -7.90 -17.48
C TRP A 92 -12.65 -8.45 -17.19
N THR A 93 -11.59 -7.80 -17.69
CA THR A 93 -10.20 -8.18 -17.37
C THR A 93 -9.95 -8.06 -15.87
N SER A 94 -10.43 -6.99 -15.24
CA SER A 94 -10.32 -6.82 -13.79
C SER A 94 -11.05 -7.93 -13.03
N GLN A 95 -12.26 -8.30 -13.45
CA GLN A 95 -13.03 -9.39 -12.83
C GLN A 95 -12.31 -10.74 -12.95
N VAL A 96 -11.81 -11.08 -14.14
CA VAL A 96 -11.03 -12.31 -14.37
C VAL A 96 -9.80 -12.33 -13.46
N GLN A 97 -9.05 -11.22 -13.39
CA GLN A 97 -7.88 -11.14 -12.52
C GLN A 97 -8.26 -11.32 -11.05
N THR A 98 -9.35 -10.69 -10.59
CA THR A 98 -9.85 -10.88 -9.23
C THR A 98 -10.21 -12.34 -8.95
N MET A 99 -10.90 -13.03 -9.85
CA MET A 99 -11.24 -14.44 -9.67
C MET A 99 -10.01 -15.35 -9.60
N GLN A 100 -8.97 -15.05 -10.38
CA GLN A 100 -7.71 -15.78 -10.37
C GLN A 100 -6.92 -15.56 -9.09
N ASP A 101 -6.86 -14.31 -8.62
CA ASP A 101 -5.95 -13.90 -7.56
C ASP A 101 -6.60 -14.03 -6.16
N ARG A 102 -7.94 -13.95 -6.07
CA ARG A 102 -8.67 -14.04 -4.79
C ARG A 102 -8.33 -15.29 -3.97
N PRO A 103 -8.35 -16.52 -4.51
CA PRO A 103 -8.01 -17.71 -3.71
C PRO A 103 -6.56 -17.70 -3.20
N ILE A 104 -5.64 -17.05 -3.93
CA ILE A 104 -4.24 -16.90 -3.51
C ILE A 104 -4.18 -15.94 -2.30
N LEU A 105 -4.87 -14.81 -2.40
CA LEU A 105 -4.94 -13.82 -1.32
C LEU A 105 -5.63 -14.38 -0.06
N ASP A 106 -6.72 -15.10 -0.23
CA ASP A 106 -7.46 -15.72 0.88
C ASP A 106 -6.61 -16.80 1.58
N ARG A 107 -5.88 -17.62 0.80
CA ARG A 107 -4.91 -18.58 1.35
C ARG A 107 -3.81 -17.87 2.14
N ALA A 108 -3.28 -16.77 1.62
CA ALA A 108 -2.25 -16.00 2.31
C ALA A 108 -2.78 -15.41 3.63
N ARG A 109 -4.00 -14.87 3.64
CA ARG A 109 -4.65 -14.37 4.86
C ARG A 109 -4.87 -15.49 5.87
N ALA A 110 -5.27 -16.68 5.43
CA ALA A 110 -5.40 -17.85 6.32
C ALA A 110 -4.05 -18.26 6.94
N LEU A 111 -2.96 -18.20 6.17
CA LEU A 111 -1.60 -18.41 6.70
C LEU A 111 -1.19 -17.33 7.71
N ALA A 112 -1.55 -16.08 7.47
CA ALA A 112 -1.27 -14.99 8.41
C ALA A 112 -2.06 -15.16 9.72
N LEU A 113 -3.33 -15.54 9.63
CA LEU A 113 -4.19 -15.80 10.80
C LEU A 113 -3.70 -16.99 11.65
N SER A 114 -3.06 -17.99 11.04
CA SER A 114 -2.43 -19.09 11.77
C SER A 114 -1.06 -18.74 12.36
N GLY A 115 -0.61 -17.49 12.21
CA GLY A 115 0.67 -16.99 12.71
C GLY A 115 1.85 -17.19 11.75
N ASN A 116 1.65 -17.81 10.58
CA ASN A 116 2.69 -18.00 9.58
C ASN A 116 2.76 -16.83 8.60
N LEU A 117 3.16 -15.66 9.13
CA LEU A 117 3.37 -14.45 8.33
C LEU A 117 4.42 -14.61 7.22
N PRO A 118 5.55 -15.34 7.41
CA PRO A 118 6.50 -15.57 6.32
C PRO A 118 5.88 -16.29 5.12
N ALA A 119 5.10 -17.35 5.35
CA ALA A 119 4.42 -18.06 4.26
C ALA A 119 3.30 -17.22 3.63
N ALA A 120 2.60 -16.40 4.41
CA ALA A 120 1.60 -15.46 3.90
C ALA A 120 2.23 -14.46 2.91
N ILE A 121 3.37 -13.86 3.28
CA ILE A 121 4.12 -12.94 2.42
C ILE A 121 4.54 -13.63 1.12
N GLN A 122 5.15 -14.81 1.20
CA GLN A 122 5.56 -15.58 0.03
C GLN A 122 4.38 -15.89 -0.92
N THR A 123 3.21 -16.18 -0.35
CA THR A 123 2.00 -16.47 -1.13
C THR A 123 1.53 -15.23 -1.87
N VAL A 124 1.51 -14.06 -1.23
CA VAL A 124 1.09 -12.79 -1.87
C VAL A 124 2.09 -12.27 -2.88
N GLU A 125 3.38 -12.51 -2.70
CA GLU A 125 4.42 -12.11 -3.66
C GLU A 125 4.25 -12.76 -5.04
N SER A 126 3.46 -13.85 -5.14
CA SER A 126 3.08 -14.46 -6.42
C SER A 126 2.02 -13.65 -7.20
N ILE A 127 1.30 -12.72 -6.55
CA ILE A 127 0.32 -11.85 -7.21
C ILE A 127 1.07 -10.74 -7.95
N ALA A 128 1.03 -10.76 -9.28
CA ALA A 128 1.76 -9.80 -10.10
C ALA A 128 1.29 -8.35 -9.86
N SER A 129 2.24 -7.40 -9.95
CA SER A 129 1.96 -5.98 -9.82
C SER A 129 1.03 -5.47 -10.93
N GLY A 130 0.17 -4.50 -10.60
CA GLY A 130 -0.76 -3.89 -11.57
C GLY A 130 -2.04 -4.69 -11.84
N ARG A 131 -2.23 -5.85 -11.20
CA ARG A 131 -3.49 -6.62 -11.26
C ARG A 131 -4.55 -6.06 -10.32
N ALA A 132 -5.80 -6.44 -10.55
CA ALA A 132 -6.97 -5.95 -9.79
C ALA A 132 -6.81 -6.03 -8.25
N LEU A 133 -6.21 -7.11 -7.72
CA LEU A 133 -6.02 -7.29 -6.28
C LEU A 133 -4.69 -6.77 -5.73
N SER A 134 -3.82 -6.19 -6.56
CA SER A 134 -2.49 -5.74 -6.13
C SER A 134 -2.54 -4.70 -5.01
N GLY A 135 -3.54 -3.81 -5.00
CA GLY A 135 -3.72 -2.83 -3.92
C GLY A 135 -4.11 -3.45 -2.58
N GLU A 136 -4.92 -4.52 -2.58
CA GLU A 136 -5.20 -5.29 -1.36
C GLU A 136 -3.96 -6.04 -0.88
N ALA A 137 -3.31 -6.76 -1.79
CA ALA A 137 -2.06 -7.49 -1.54
C ALA A 137 -0.96 -6.61 -0.91
N GLN A 138 -0.78 -5.38 -1.42
CA GLN A 138 0.22 -4.44 -0.89
C GLN A 138 -0.11 -3.91 0.51
N ARG A 139 -1.40 -3.82 0.87
CA ARG A 139 -1.79 -3.46 2.25
C ARG A 139 -1.44 -4.60 3.19
N ASP A 140 -1.89 -5.81 2.86
CA ASP A 140 -1.62 -7.01 3.66
C ASP A 140 -0.11 -7.23 3.85
N LEU A 141 0.69 -7.09 2.79
CA LEU A 141 2.15 -7.18 2.85
C LEU A 141 2.78 -6.14 3.81
N ARG A 142 2.32 -4.89 3.79
CA ARG A 142 2.83 -3.85 4.70
C ARG A 142 2.49 -4.17 6.15
N ASP A 143 1.28 -4.63 6.39
CA ASP A 143 0.82 -4.98 7.74
C ASP A 143 1.62 -6.15 8.29
N TRP A 144 1.75 -7.25 7.54
CA TRP A 144 2.50 -8.43 7.97
C TRP A 144 3.99 -8.15 8.18
N ARG A 145 4.61 -7.34 7.31
CA ARG A 145 6.01 -6.91 7.49
C ARG A 145 6.17 -6.10 8.78
N THR A 146 5.21 -5.22 9.10
CA THR A 146 5.20 -4.45 10.35
C THR A 146 5.10 -5.37 11.57
N GLN A 147 4.31 -6.44 11.48
CA GLN A 147 4.21 -7.43 12.57
C GLN A 147 5.52 -8.19 12.78
N ILE A 148 6.11 -8.74 11.71
CA ILE A 148 7.39 -9.48 11.78
C ILE A 148 8.50 -8.58 12.33
N GLN A 149 8.61 -7.36 11.82
CA GLN A 149 9.64 -6.42 12.26
C GLN A 149 9.48 -6.08 13.75
N GLY A 150 8.27 -5.78 14.21
CA GLY A 150 8.04 -5.47 15.62
C GLY A 150 8.33 -6.65 16.55
N GLN A 151 7.97 -7.88 16.16
CA GLN A 151 8.32 -9.08 16.93
C GLN A 151 9.84 -9.30 17.00
N THR A 152 10.53 -9.09 15.88
CA THR A 152 11.99 -9.23 15.80
C THR A 152 12.69 -8.19 16.68
N GLN A 153 12.27 -6.94 16.61
CA GLN A 153 12.78 -5.86 17.46
C GLN A 153 12.53 -6.13 18.94
N LEU A 154 11.33 -6.60 19.29
CA LEU A 154 11.02 -6.97 20.67
C LEU A 154 11.93 -8.10 21.18
N GLN A 155 12.17 -9.13 20.38
CA GLN A 155 13.08 -10.22 20.73
C GLN A 155 14.51 -9.72 20.94
N GLN A 156 15.00 -8.84 20.07
CA GLN A 156 16.32 -8.22 20.20
C GLN A 156 16.42 -7.34 21.46
N ALA A 157 15.36 -6.60 21.78
CA ALA A 157 15.30 -5.80 23.00
C ALA A 157 15.36 -6.68 24.26
N TYR A 158 14.68 -7.83 24.27
CA TYR A 158 14.78 -8.81 25.35
C TYR A 158 16.19 -9.37 25.50
N GLN A 159 16.85 -9.71 24.40
CA GLN A 159 18.24 -10.19 24.42
C GLN A 159 19.19 -9.13 24.98
N ALA A 160 19.01 -7.86 24.62
CA ALA A 160 19.81 -6.76 25.14
C ALA A 160 19.64 -6.59 26.66
N ALA A 161 18.41 -6.73 27.18
CA ALA A 161 18.13 -6.63 28.62
C ALA A 161 18.58 -7.86 29.44
N SER A 162 18.86 -9.00 28.80
CA SER A 162 19.09 -10.29 29.48
C SER A 162 20.22 -10.29 30.52
N SER A 163 21.26 -9.48 30.31
CA SER A 163 22.41 -9.37 31.21
C SER A 163 22.21 -8.37 32.37
N ASN A 164 21.10 -7.60 32.36
CA ASN A 164 20.82 -6.51 33.30
C ASN A 164 21.99 -5.53 33.50
N THR A 165 22.81 -5.34 32.47
CA THR A 165 23.89 -4.32 32.45
C THR A 165 23.33 -2.98 32.02
N ILE A 166 23.92 -1.86 32.47
CA ILE A 166 23.50 -0.51 32.06
C ILE A 166 23.44 -0.41 30.53
N ALA A 167 24.51 -0.80 29.83
CA ALA A 167 24.56 -0.79 28.36
C ALA A 167 23.48 -1.67 27.72
N GLY A 168 23.21 -2.85 28.30
CA GLY A 168 22.16 -3.76 27.84
C GLY A 168 20.75 -3.17 27.99
N LEU A 169 20.44 -2.58 29.14
CA LEU A 169 19.16 -1.94 29.44
C LEU A 169 18.91 -0.73 28.53
N VAL A 170 19.92 0.12 28.34
CA VAL A 170 19.84 1.27 27.42
C VAL A 170 19.60 0.80 25.98
N SER A 171 20.33 -0.23 25.54
CA SER A 171 20.13 -0.82 24.21
C SER A 171 18.72 -1.43 24.07
N SER A 172 18.23 -2.10 25.11
CA SER A 172 16.87 -2.66 25.16
C SER A 172 15.81 -1.58 24.94
N ILE A 173 15.88 -0.48 25.71
CA ILE A 173 14.97 0.67 25.58
C ILE A 173 15.00 1.25 24.17
N ARG A 174 16.20 1.42 23.60
CA ARG A 174 16.39 1.97 22.25
C ARG A 174 15.83 1.06 21.15
N ILE A 175 15.95 -0.25 21.28
CA ILE A 175 15.40 -1.19 20.28
C ILE A 175 13.88 -1.27 20.44
N ALA A 176 13.39 -1.41 21.68
CA ALA A 176 11.96 -1.44 21.97
C ALA A 176 11.24 -0.13 21.57
N SER A 177 11.94 1.02 21.58
CA SER A 177 11.38 2.29 21.09
C SER A 177 11.10 2.32 19.59
N GLN A 178 11.80 1.51 18.81
CA GLN A 178 11.66 1.42 17.36
C GLN A 178 10.50 0.51 16.93
N VAL A 179 9.90 -0.22 17.88
CA VAL A 179 8.73 -1.05 17.60
C VAL A 179 7.58 -0.16 17.13
N SER A 180 7.14 -0.42 15.89
CA SER A 180 6.06 0.32 15.26
C SER A 180 4.81 0.37 16.15
N PRO A 181 4.15 1.53 16.31
CA PRO A 181 2.88 1.62 17.04
C PRO A 181 1.79 0.69 16.51
N ASN A 182 1.86 0.32 15.22
CA ASN A 182 0.88 -0.56 14.57
C ASN A 182 1.25 -2.06 14.71
N SER A 183 2.38 -2.38 15.34
CA SER A 183 2.75 -3.77 15.63
C SER A 183 2.04 -4.28 16.87
N SER A 184 1.58 -5.53 16.83
CA SER A 184 1.08 -6.26 18.00
C SER A 184 2.14 -6.37 19.12
N ALA A 185 3.42 -6.31 18.78
CA ALA A 185 4.53 -6.31 19.73
C ALA A 185 4.66 -5.00 20.52
N ARG A 186 3.95 -3.94 20.15
CA ARG A 186 4.16 -2.60 20.72
C ARG A 186 3.87 -2.53 22.22
N ALA A 187 2.74 -3.06 22.65
CA ALA A 187 2.35 -3.02 24.07
C ALA A 187 3.38 -3.74 24.95
N GLU A 188 3.92 -4.85 24.46
CA GLU A 188 4.95 -5.60 25.17
C GLU A 188 6.31 -4.86 25.15
N ALA A 189 6.64 -4.21 24.04
CA ALA A 189 7.82 -3.34 23.98
C ALA A 189 7.73 -2.23 25.03
N ASP A 190 6.58 -1.56 25.16
CA ASP A 190 6.36 -0.50 26.15
C ASP A 190 6.54 -1.01 27.59
N ARG A 191 6.08 -2.23 27.90
CA ARG A 191 6.35 -2.86 29.21
C ARG A 191 7.84 -3.11 29.45
N LEU A 192 8.56 -3.58 28.43
CA LEU A 192 10.01 -3.81 28.52
C LEU A 192 10.78 -2.51 28.70
N ILE A 193 10.34 -1.43 28.06
CA ILE A 193 10.88 -0.07 28.25
C ILE A 193 10.72 0.36 29.70
N GLU A 194 9.53 0.17 30.27
CA GLU A 194 9.26 0.52 31.66
C GLU A 194 10.13 -0.29 32.63
N ALA A 195 10.16 -1.61 32.47
CA ALA A 195 10.97 -2.49 33.31
C ALA A 195 12.46 -2.14 33.24
N SER A 196 12.98 -1.89 32.03
CA SER A 196 14.40 -1.52 31.84
C SER A 196 14.71 -0.15 32.45
N SER A 197 13.79 0.81 32.34
CA SER A 197 13.94 2.15 32.91
C SER A 197 13.96 2.09 34.45
N GLN A 198 13.12 1.24 35.04
CA GLN A 198 13.11 1.02 36.48
C GLN A 198 14.41 0.37 36.99
N SER A 199 14.95 -0.61 36.26
CA SER A 199 16.25 -1.22 36.58
C SER A 199 17.40 -0.21 36.50
N LEU A 200 17.39 0.68 35.50
CA LEU A 200 18.37 1.77 35.40
C LEU A 200 18.27 2.72 36.60
N LEU A 201 17.05 3.10 37.00
CA LEU A 201 16.82 3.98 38.15
C LEU A 201 17.39 3.36 39.44
N GLN A 202 17.11 2.08 39.68
CA GLN A 202 17.65 1.36 40.84
C GLN A 202 19.17 1.27 40.81
N THR A 203 19.76 1.05 39.63
CA THR A 203 21.21 0.99 39.45
C THR A 203 21.85 2.35 39.74
N ALA A 204 21.27 3.44 39.23
CA ALA A 204 21.72 4.80 39.51
C ALA A 204 21.66 5.11 41.01
N GLN A 205 20.55 4.75 41.67
CA GLN A 205 20.41 4.91 43.12
C GLN A 205 21.48 4.13 43.90
N ALA A 206 21.82 2.91 43.49
CA ALA A 206 22.88 2.12 44.12
C ALA A 206 24.26 2.75 43.91
N GLN A 207 24.56 3.23 42.70
CA GLN A 207 25.81 3.93 42.39
C GLN A 207 25.98 5.22 43.20
N SER A 208 24.89 5.92 43.50
CA SER A 208 24.93 7.21 44.21
C SER A 208 25.57 7.14 45.61
N GLN A 209 25.68 5.94 46.19
CA GLN A 209 26.33 5.73 47.49
C GLN A 209 27.85 5.86 47.41
N SER A 210 28.45 5.54 46.27
CA SER A 210 29.91 5.52 46.07
C SER A 210 30.39 6.54 45.04
N ASP A 211 29.58 6.79 44.01
CA ASP A 211 29.94 7.63 42.87
C ASP A 211 28.68 8.32 42.32
N LEU A 212 28.53 9.59 42.70
CA LEU A 212 27.42 10.43 42.22
C LEU A 212 27.50 10.71 40.72
N SER A 213 28.70 10.76 40.12
CA SER A 213 28.85 11.04 38.69
C SER A 213 28.36 9.87 37.86
N SER A 214 28.80 8.65 38.20
CA SER A 214 28.28 7.43 37.56
C SER A 214 26.76 7.27 37.74
N ALA A 215 26.22 7.65 38.90
CA ALA A 215 24.78 7.63 39.17
C ALA A 215 24.00 8.59 38.26
N ILE A 216 24.49 9.82 38.10
CA ILE A 216 23.91 10.81 37.18
C ILE A 216 23.93 10.28 35.75
N ASP A 217 25.08 9.80 35.27
CA ASP A 217 25.23 9.24 33.92
C ASP A 217 24.22 8.12 33.66
N THR A 218 24.03 7.20 34.62
CA THR A 218 23.05 6.11 34.50
C THR A 218 21.62 6.66 34.47
N ALA A 219 21.28 7.61 35.35
CA ALA A 219 19.93 8.19 35.41
C ALA A 219 19.58 9.02 34.17
N GLU A 220 20.56 9.65 33.53
CA GLU A 220 20.37 10.41 32.29
C GLU A 220 19.94 9.53 31.10
N ASN A 221 20.23 8.24 31.15
CA ASN A 221 19.81 7.29 30.11
C ASN A 221 18.33 6.88 30.21
N ILE A 222 17.61 7.29 31.26
CA ILE A 222 16.20 6.96 31.46
C ILE A 222 15.34 7.82 30.51
N PRO A 223 14.50 7.22 29.65
CA PRO A 223 13.76 7.94 28.62
C PRO A 223 12.57 8.71 29.21
N SER A 224 12.27 9.87 28.64
CA SER A 224 11.17 10.77 29.07
C SER A 224 9.76 10.19 29.02
N ARG A 225 9.57 9.10 28.27
CA ARG A 225 8.29 8.40 28.17
C ARG A 225 8.10 7.29 29.20
N SER A 226 9.11 6.99 30.01
CA SER A 226 9.00 6.00 31.10
C SER A 226 8.46 6.65 32.37
N SER A 227 7.79 5.87 33.22
CA SER A 227 7.32 6.38 34.51
C SER A 227 8.47 6.69 35.48
N ALA A 228 9.64 6.08 35.27
CA ALA A 228 10.86 6.33 36.03
C ALA A 228 11.52 7.71 35.74
N TYR A 229 11.12 8.41 34.67
CA TYR A 229 11.80 9.64 34.23
C TYR A 229 11.76 10.75 35.26
N ASP A 230 10.58 11.07 35.79
CA ASP A 230 10.43 12.19 36.73
C ASP A 230 11.23 11.95 38.02
N SER A 231 11.26 10.69 38.47
CA SER A 231 12.09 10.26 39.60
C SER A 231 13.58 10.40 39.28
N ALA A 232 14.01 9.99 38.07
CA ALA A 232 15.39 10.13 37.62
C ALA A 232 15.83 11.60 37.58
N GLN A 233 15.01 12.50 37.01
CA GLN A 233 15.32 13.92 36.93
C GLN A 233 15.45 14.57 38.32
N SER A 234 14.57 14.20 39.25
CA SER A 234 14.63 14.69 40.64
C SER A 234 15.95 14.28 41.32
N LEU A 235 16.34 13.02 41.17
CA LEU A 235 17.61 12.51 41.72
C LEU A 235 18.84 13.17 41.08
N ILE A 236 18.82 13.36 39.74
CA ILE A 236 19.90 14.04 39.03
C ILE A 236 20.09 15.47 39.57
N GLN A 237 19.01 16.21 39.80
CA GLN A 237 19.07 17.56 40.37
C GLN A 237 19.66 17.55 41.79
N GLU A 238 19.19 16.62 42.64
CA GLU A 238 19.70 16.44 43.99
C GLU A 238 21.20 16.13 44.00
N TRP A 239 21.64 15.16 43.19
CA TRP A 239 23.04 14.75 43.14
C TRP A 239 23.95 15.86 42.59
N ARG A 240 23.51 16.61 41.57
CA ARG A 240 24.27 17.76 41.05
C ARG A 240 24.46 18.85 42.10
N SER A 241 23.42 19.16 42.90
CA SER A 241 23.52 20.15 43.97
C SER A 241 24.53 19.77 45.07
N ARG A 242 24.72 18.47 45.32
CA ARG A 242 25.69 17.96 46.30
C ARG A 242 27.13 17.95 45.75
N GLN A 243 27.29 17.91 44.43
CA GLN A 243 28.59 18.01 43.78
C GLN A 243 29.08 19.46 43.61
N GLU A 244 28.18 20.45 43.63
CA GLU A 244 28.55 21.87 43.61
C GLU A 244 29.25 22.25 44.94
N PRO A 245 30.54 22.63 44.93
CA PRO A 245 31.21 23.06 46.15
C PRO A 245 30.63 24.39 46.61
N ALA A 246 30.43 24.56 47.93
CA ALA A 246 30.20 25.88 48.51
C ALA A 246 31.32 26.82 48.03
N ALA A 247 30.95 27.90 47.34
CA ALA A 247 31.90 28.92 46.89
C ALA A 247 32.80 29.32 48.07
N PRO A 248 34.14 29.47 47.89
CA PRO A 248 35.02 29.89 48.96
C PRO A 248 34.55 31.25 49.48
N SER A 249 34.02 31.26 50.70
CA SER A 249 33.80 32.47 51.47
C SER A 249 35.13 33.20 51.56
N SER A 250 35.28 34.24 50.75
CA SER A 250 36.48 35.07 50.71
C SER A 250 36.67 35.70 52.09
N PRO A 251 37.83 35.56 52.74
CA PRO A 251 38.08 36.22 54.01
C PRO A 251 38.11 37.73 53.75
N SER A 252 37.25 38.47 54.46
CA SER A 252 37.38 39.92 54.56
C SER A 252 38.67 40.22 55.34
N PHE A 253 39.67 40.77 54.65
CA PHE A 253 40.84 41.40 55.27
C PHE A 253 40.53 42.87 55.58
#